data_AF-A0A3L8RL72-F1
#
_entry.id   AF-A0A3L8RL72-F1
#
_cell.length_a   1.000
_cell.length_b   1.000
_cell.length_c   1.000
_cell.angle_alpha   90.00
_cell.angle_beta   90.00
_cell.angle_gamma   90.00
#
_symmetry.space_group_name_H-M   'P 1'
#
loop_
_entity.id
_entity.type
_entity.pdbx_description
1 polymer ?
#
loop_
_entity_poly.entity_id
_entity_poly.type
_entity_poly.pdbx_seq_one_letter_code
_entity_poly.pdbx_strand_id
1 'polypeptide(L)'
;MTSAAVAVTIAARRARQRGWTVAFGAISVVFLYTTAVNVVERPDGVKIGACFIAGIIAVSLLSRLARAFELRVTDMELDAMAERFVRDTATRRIRFVANEPDNRDAGEYRDKTQQIRADNDIPAEEDLIFVEVTVRDPSDFESAVRVRGEVLHGRYRVLTLDGSSIPNSLAALLLCVRDETECRPHIYFEWTEGSPFAQFLRFFLFGQGEVAPVTREVLREAEPDRARRPHVHVG
;
A
#
# COMPACT_ATOMS: atom_id res chain seq x y z
N MET A 1 -36.33 -9.87 8.68
CA MET A 1 -37.32 -10.97 8.83
C MET A 1 -36.82 -12.28 8.24
N THR A 2 -36.31 -12.30 7.01
CA THR A 2 -35.65 -13.47 6.39
C THR A 2 -34.46 -14.01 7.21
N SER A 3 -33.61 -13.13 7.74
CA SER A 3 -32.48 -13.51 8.61
C SER A 3 -32.91 -14.24 9.90
N ALA A 4 -34.00 -13.79 10.52
CA ALA A 4 -34.56 -14.42 11.73
C ALA A 4 -35.18 -15.79 11.42
N ALA A 5 -35.89 -15.93 10.31
CA ALA A 5 -36.48 -17.21 9.87
C ALA A 5 -35.39 -18.27 9.56
N VAL A 6 -34.30 -17.87 8.90
CA VAL A 6 -33.15 -18.73 8.63
C VAL A 6 -32.42 -19.13 9.93
N ALA A 7 -32.20 -18.17 10.84
CA ALA A 7 -31.58 -18.45 12.14
C ALA A 7 -32.41 -19.43 12.98
N VAL A 8 -33.74 -19.27 13.01
CA VAL A 8 -34.67 -20.18 13.72
C VAL A 8 -34.70 -21.56 13.07
N THR A 9 -34.63 -21.64 11.74
CA THR A 9 -34.56 -22.93 11.03
C THR A 9 -33.26 -23.69 11.35
N ILE A 10 -32.12 -22.97 11.43
CA ILE A 10 -30.83 -23.56 11.82
C ILE A 10 -30.84 -23.98 13.29
N ALA A 11 -31.42 -23.16 14.19
CA ALA A 11 -31.56 -23.47 15.61
C ALA A 11 -32.47 -24.70 15.86
N ALA A 12 -33.61 -24.80 15.16
CA ALA A 12 -34.53 -25.93 15.24
C ALA A 12 -33.92 -27.23 14.72
N ARG A 13 -33.10 -27.15 13.66
CA ARG A 13 -32.35 -28.29 13.11
C ARG A 13 -31.29 -28.81 14.09
N ARG A 14 -30.66 -27.92 14.88
CA ARG A 14 -29.70 -28.26 15.94
C ARG A 14 -30.36 -28.96 17.14
N ALA A 15 -31.64 -28.69 17.39
CA ALA A 15 -32.43 -29.27 18.49
C ALA A 15 -33.11 -30.63 18.17
N ARG A 16 -32.83 -31.25 16.99
CA ARG A 16 -33.40 -32.54 16.51
C ARG A 16 -34.95 -32.63 16.48
N GLN A 17 -35.67 -31.51 16.48
CA GLN A 17 -37.13 -31.51 16.37
C GLN A 17 -37.55 -31.53 14.89
N ARG A 18 -37.76 -32.74 14.34
CA ARG A 18 -38.01 -32.98 12.91
C ARG A 18 -39.27 -32.28 12.37
N GLY A 19 -40.37 -32.21 13.14
CA GLY A 19 -41.62 -31.56 12.72
C GLY A 19 -41.50 -30.04 12.59
N TRP A 20 -40.92 -29.38 13.59
CA TRP A 20 -40.72 -27.94 13.60
C TRP A 20 -39.70 -27.47 12.55
N THR A 21 -38.69 -28.29 12.25
CA THR A 21 -37.71 -27.99 11.19
C THR A 21 -38.38 -27.89 9.81
N VAL A 22 -39.37 -28.75 9.51
CA VAL A 22 -40.11 -28.71 8.23
C VAL A 22 -41.02 -27.49 8.17
N ALA A 23 -41.72 -27.17 9.26
CA ALA A 23 -42.58 -25.99 9.34
C ALA A 23 -41.80 -24.67 9.17
N PHE A 24 -40.69 -24.49 9.90
CA PHE A 24 -39.86 -23.29 9.77
C PHE A 24 -39.11 -23.22 8.43
N GLY A 25 -38.76 -24.37 7.85
CA GLY A 25 -38.22 -24.46 6.49
C GLY A 25 -39.21 -23.95 5.44
N ALA A 26 -40.47 -24.40 5.50
CA ALA A 26 -41.53 -23.94 4.58
C ALA A 26 -41.79 -22.42 4.72
N ILE A 27 -41.86 -21.92 5.95
CA ILE A 27 -42.02 -20.48 6.22
C ILE A 27 -40.83 -19.68 5.67
N SER A 28 -39.61 -20.18 5.83
CA SER A 28 -38.41 -19.55 5.27
C SER A 28 -38.43 -19.49 3.75
N VAL A 29 -38.88 -20.56 3.07
CA VAL A 29 -39.04 -20.59 1.61
C VAL A 29 -40.08 -19.57 1.14
N VAL A 30 -41.23 -19.46 1.84
CA VAL A 30 -42.26 -18.45 1.53
C VAL A 30 -41.73 -17.03 1.71
N PHE A 31 -40.96 -16.75 2.77
CA PHE A 31 -40.33 -15.45 2.95
C PHE A 31 -39.25 -15.14 1.90
N LEU A 32 -38.48 -16.15 1.49
CA LEU A 32 -37.49 -15.99 0.42
C LEU A 32 -38.18 -15.65 -0.90
N TYR A 33 -39.25 -16.39 -1.24
CA TYR A 33 -40.04 -16.19 -2.44
C TYR A 33 -40.70 -14.80 -2.46
N THR A 34 -41.38 -14.41 -1.38
CA THR A 34 -42.00 -13.09 -1.27
C THR A 34 -40.98 -11.96 -1.27
N THR A 35 -39.77 -12.16 -0.72
CA THR A 35 -38.68 -11.18 -0.83
C THR A 35 -38.18 -11.05 -2.26
N ALA A 36 -37.98 -12.16 -2.97
CA ALA A 36 -37.54 -12.15 -4.37
C ALA A 36 -38.58 -11.49 -5.28
N VAL A 37 -39.86 -11.83 -5.11
CA VAL A 37 -40.96 -11.21 -5.86
C VAL A 37 -41.04 -9.71 -5.55
N ASN A 38 -40.98 -9.29 -4.28
CA ASN A 38 -40.99 -7.86 -3.92
C ASN A 38 -39.81 -7.09 -4.54
N VAL A 39 -38.62 -7.70 -4.61
CA VAL A 39 -37.43 -7.10 -5.25
C VAL A 39 -37.61 -6.95 -6.76
N VAL A 40 -38.26 -7.92 -7.42
CA VAL A 40 -38.49 -7.92 -8.87
C VAL A 40 -39.65 -6.99 -9.26
N GLU A 41 -40.72 -6.98 -8.47
CA GLU A 41 -41.98 -6.30 -8.78
C GLU A 41 -41.95 -4.80 -8.44
N ARG A 42 -41.11 -4.39 -7.47
CA ARG A 42 -40.82 -2.97 -7.17
C ARG A 42 -39.31 -2.71 -7.10
N PRO A 43 -38.62 -2.63 -8.26
CA PRO A 43 -37.17 -2.42 -8.31
C PRO A 43 -36.74 -1.02 -7.88
N ASP A 44 -37.66 -0.07 -7.74
CA ASP A 44 -37.34 1.33 -7.46
C ASP A 44 -36.61 1.52 -6.13
N GLY A 45 -37.02 0.79 -5.07
CA GLY A 45 -36.34 0.84 -3.77
C GLY A 45 -34.93 0.25 -3.82
N VAL A 46 -34.74 -0.84 -4.58
CA VAL A 46 -33.43 -1.49 -4.75
C VAL A 46 -32.49 -0.62 -5.59
N LYS A 47 -33.00 0.04 -6.63
CA LYS A 47 -32.24 1.00 -7.44
C LYS A 47 -31.75 2.19 -6.59
N ILE A 48 -32.65 2.79 -5.80
CA ILE A 48 -32.30 3.92 -4.92
C ILE A 48 -31.26 3.48 -3.89
N GLY A 49 -31.46 2.32 -3.24
CA GLY A 49 -30.50 1.76 -2.28
C GLY A 49 -29.14 1.46 -2.90
N ALA A 50 -29.11 0.87 -4.10
CA ALA A 50 -27.88 0.60 -4.84
C ALA A 50 -27.15 1.90 -5.22
N CYS A 51 -27.85 2.94 -5.68
CA CYS A 51 -27.27 4.25 -5.94
C CYS A 51 -26.68 4.89 -4.67
N PHE A 52 -27.36 4.75 -3.53
CA PHE A 52 -26.86 5.28 -2.25
C PHE A 52 -25.60 4.55 -1.78
N ILE A 53 -25.59 3.21 -1.86
CA ILE A 53 -24.43 2.39 -1.55
C ILE A 53 -23.26 2.74 -2.48
N ALA A 54 -23.51 2.84 -3.79
CA ALA A 54 -22.50 3.24 -4.77
C ALA A 54 -21.95 4.65 -4.47
N GLY A 55 -22.82 5.60 -4.11
CA GLY A 55 -22.42 6.95 -3.70
C GLY A 55 -21.55 6.96 -2.45
N ILE A 56 -21.93 6.22 -1.40
CA ILE A 56 -21.13 6.08 -0.17
C ILE A 56 -19.77 5.45 -0.47
N ILE A 57 -19.73 4.38 -1.27
CA ILE A 57 -18.48 3.73 -1.69
C ILE A 57 -17.61 4.72 -2.47
N ALA A 58 -18.18 5.46 -3.43
CA ALA A 58 -17.46 6.45 -4.23
C ALA A 58 -16.89 7.58 -3.36
N VAL A 59 -17.68 8.19 -2.47
CA VAL A 59 -17.22 9.25 -1.56
C VAL A 59 -16.16 8.72 -0.61
N SER A 60 -16.33 7.50 -0.08
CA SER A 60 -15.35 6.87 0.81
C SER A 60 -14.04 6.60 0.08
N LEU A 61 -14.11 6.15 -1.19
CA LEU A 61 -12.94 5.91 -2.03
C LEU A 61 -12.23 7.22 -2.37
N LEU A 62 -12.95 8.25 -2.78
CA LEU A 62 -12.41 9.60 -3.03
C LEU A 62 -11.75 10.18 -1.78
N SER A 63 -12.41 10.07 -0.61
CA SER A 63 -11.86 10.51 0.66
C SER A 63 -10.60 9.74 1.06
N ARG A 64 -10.55 8.43 0.75
CA ARG A 64 -9.39 7.59 1.01
C ARG A 64 -8.23 7.93 0.07
N LEU A 65 -8.51 8.12 -1.22
CA LEU A 65 -7.52 8.51 -2.22
C LEU A 65 -6.92 9.88 -1.89
N ALA A 66 -7.77 10.89 -1.63
CA ALA A 66 -7.30 12.22 -1.25
C ALA A 66 -6.39 12.17 -0.01
N ARG A 67 -6.80 11.44 1.04
CA ARG A 67 -5.97 11.24 2.24
C ARG A 67 -4.70 10.43 1.99
N ALA A 68 -4.66 9.57 0.97
CA ALA A 68 -3.47 8.81 0.63
C ALA A 68 -2.41 9.67 -0.06
N PHE A 69 -2.81 10.76 -0.75
CA PHE A 69 -1.89 11.68 -1.41
C PHE A 69 -1.38 12.82 -0.52
N GLU A 70 -1.99 13.03 0.66
CA GLU A 70 -1.47 13.97 1.65
C GLU A 70 -0.17 13.42 2.26
N LEU A 71 0.95 14.12 2.03
CA LEU A 71 2.26 13.81 2.61
C LEU A 71 2.24 14.14 4.11
N ARG A 72 1.66 13.25 4.92
CA ARG A 72 1.49 13.45 6.37
C ARG A 72 2.81 13.41 7.15
N VAL A 73 3.88 12.92 6.53
CA VAL A 73 5.21 12.90 7.16
C VAL A 73 5.86 14.26 6.91
N THR A 74 5.64 15.18 7.84
CA THR A 74 6.19 16.54 7.79
C THR A 74 7.60 16.62 8.38
N ASP A 75 7.97 15.66 9.24
CA ASP A 75 9.27 15.63 9.90
C ASP A 75 9.88 14.23 9.85
N MET A 76 11.08 14.12 9.30
CA MET A 76 11.87 12.90 9.23
C MET A 76 13.15 13.10 10.02
N GLU A 77 13.40 12.21 10.97
CA GLU A 77 14.64 12.22 11.74
C GLU A 77 15.56 11.12 11.21
N LEU A 78 16.65 11.51 10.56
CA LEU A 78 17.71 10.58 10.18
C LEU A 78 18.57 10.28 11.40
N ASP A 79 18.84 9.00 11.65
CA ASP A 79 19.85 8.62 12.64
C ASP A 79 21.26 8.97 12.14
N ALA A 80 22.23 8.93 13.05
CA ALA A 80 23.60 9.28 12.73
C ALA A 80 24.23 8.39 11.65
N MET A 81 23.73 7.16 11.42
CA MET A 81 24.24 6.28 10.36
C MET A 81 23.61 6.62 9.01
N ALA A 82 22.30 6.88 8.99
CA ALA A 82 21.54 7.30 7.83
C ALA A 82 22.04 8.65 7.31
N GLU A 83 22.25 9.62 8.20
CA GLU A 83 22.87 10.90 7.85
C GLU A 83 24.24 10.70 7.19
N ARG A 84 25.06 9.78 7.72
CA ARG A 84 26.37 9.49 7.14
C ARG A 84 26.27 8.88 5.75
N PHE A 85 25.34 7.94 5.52
CA PHE A 85 25.14 7.37 4.19
C PHE A 85 24.70 8.45 3.19
N VAL A 86 23.75 9.30 3.58
CA VAL A 86 23.23 10.37 2.74
C VAL A 86 24.33 11.39 2.42
N ARG A 87 25.09 11.87 3.42
CA ARG A 87 26.18 12.84 3.21
C ARG A 87 27.34 12.27 2.40
N ASP A 88 27.71 11.01 2.61
CA ASP A 88 28.79 10.34 1.86
C ASP A 88 28.43 10.27 0.35
N THR A 89 27.19 9.89 0.06
CA THR A 89 26.71 9.77 -1.32
C THR A 89 26.32 11.12 -1.94
N ALA A 90 26.14 12.19 -1.16
CA ALA A 90 25.82 13.53 -1.68
C ALA A 90 26.92 14.12 -2.60
N THR A 91 28.16 13.67 -2.46
CA THR A 91 29.26 14.03 -3.38
C THR A 91 29.11 13.40 -4.77
N ARG A 92 28.26 12.38 -4.88
CA ARG A 92 27.93 11.61 -6.08
C ARG A 92 26.43 11.71 -6.34
N ARG A 93 25.93 10.92 -7.30
CA ARG A 93 24.49 10.81 -7.52
C ARG A 93 23.88 9.88 -6.46
N ILE A 94 22.91 10.38 -5.70
CA ILE A 94 22.21 9.60 -4.68
C ILE A 94 21.24 8.65 -5.37
N ARG A 95 21.43 7.34 -5.18
CA ARG A 95 20.63 6.28 -5.78
C ARG A 95 20.07 5.36 -4.70
N PHE A 96 18.75 5.37 -4.57
CA PHE A 96 17.99 4.52 -3.68
C PHE A 96 17.36 3.35 -4.44
N VAL A 97 17.32 2.20 -3.79
CA VAL A 97 16.62 1.01 -4.29
C VAL A 97 15.49 0.70 -3.33
N ALA A 98 14.25 0.73 -3.80
CA ALA A 98 13.12 0.29 -2.99
C ALA A 98 13.19 -1.25 -2.81
N ASN A 99 13.32 -1.70 -1.57
CA ASN A 99 13.33 -3.12 -1.24
C ASN A 99 12.14 -3.50 -0.37
N GLU A 100 11.47 -4.60 -0.76
CA GLU A 100 10.52 -5.29 0.10
C GLU A 100 11.30 -6.41 0.79
N PRO A 101 11.45 -6.38 2.12
CA PRO A 101 12.29 -7.36 2.80
C PRO A 101 11.62 -8.74 2.81
N ASP A 102 12.20 -9.69 2.06
CA ASP A 102 11.80 -11.10 2.10
C ASP A 102 12.56 -11.83 3.23
N ASN A 103 13.62 -12.55 2.88
CA ASN A 103 14.45 -13.29 3.85
C ASN A 103 15.63 -12.45 4.37
N ARG A 104 15.86 -11.28 3.78
CA ARG A 104 16.99 -10.37 4.05
C ARG A 104 18.33 -11.10 3.99
N ASP A 105 18.49 -12.07 3.09
CA ASP A 105 19.73 -12.82 2.93
C ASP A 105 20.72 -12.13 1.98
N ALA A 106 22.00 -12.48 2.04
CA ALA A 106 23.02 -11.82 1.24
C ALA A 106 22.86 -12.03 -0.28
N GLY A 107 22.17 -13.11 -0.68
CA GLY A 107 21.87 -13.46 -2.06
C GLY A 107 20.81 -12.54 -2.64
N GLU A 108 19.71 -12.32 -1.93
CA GLU A 108 18.63 -11.38 -2.27
C GLU A 108 19.20 -10.00 -2.65
N TYR A 109 19.99 -9.39 -1.76
CA TYR A 109 20.61 -8.09 -2.03
C TYR A 109 21.59 -8.12 -3.21
N ARG A 110 22.31 -9.22 -3.40
CA ARG A 110 23.28 -9.36 -4.50
C ARG A 110 22.55 -9.41 -5.84
N ASP A 111 21.56 -10.27 -5.93
CA ASP A 111 20.84 -10.57 -7.15
C ASP A 111 20.02 -9.34 -7.56
N LYS A 112 19.38 -8.66 -6.59
CA LYS A 112 18.71 -7.37 -6.79
C LYS A 112 19.65 -6.25 -7.23
N THR A 113 20.85 -6.16 -6.64
CA THR A 113 21.88 -5.21 -7.08
C THR A 113 22.28 -5.47 -8.53
N GLN A 114 22.48 -6.74 -8.91
CA GLN A 114 22.87 -7.11 -10.26
C GLN A 114 21.78 -6.78 -11.28
N GLN A 115 20.53 -7.10 -10.96
CA GLN A 115 19.38 -6.81 -11.82
C GLN A 115 19.22 -5.31 -12.06
N ILE A 116 19.16 -4.50 -10.99
CA ILE A 116 18.99 -3.04 -11.13
C ILE A 116 20.14 -2.42 -11.91
N ARG A 117 21.38 -2.90 -11.71
CA ARG A 117 22.54 -2.42 -12.46
C ARG A 117 22.44 -2.80 -13.94
N ALA A 118 22.00 -4.01 -14.26
CA ALA A 118 21.82 -4.46 -15.64
C ALA A 118 20.69 -3.70 -16.35
N ASP A 119 19.56 -3.50 -15.68
CA ASP A 119 18.37 -2.89 -16.29
C ASP A 119 18.51 -1.37 -16.48
N ASN A 120 19.35 -0.71 -15.68
CA ASN A 120 19.49 0.75 -15.67
C ASN A 120 20.90 1.24 -16.05
N ASP A 121 21.75 0.37 -16.60
CA ASP A 121 23.14 0.64 -17.00
C ASP A 121 23.95 1.35 -15.89
N ILE A 122 23.78 0.93 -14.64
CA ILE A 122 24.45 1.58 -13.49
C ILE A 122 25.86 0.97 -13.32
N PRO A 123 26.93 1.78 -13.35
CA PRO A 123 28.30 1.31 -13.15
C PRO A 123 28.51 0.63 -11.78
N ALA A 124 29.44 -0.33 -11.73
CA ALA A 124 29.71 -1.08 -10.51
C ALA A 124 30.30 -0.23 -9.36
N GLU A 125 30.92 0.88 -9.70
CA GLU A 125 31.57 1.86 -8.81
C GLU A 125 30.55 2.80 -8.13
N GLU A 126 29.33 2.87 -8.67
CA GLU A 126 28.27 3.69 -8.08
C GLU A 126 27.61 2.96 -6.91
N ASP A 127 27.48 3.69 -5.81
CA ASP A 127 26.89 3.20 -4.58
C ASP A 127 25.36 3.16 -4.70
N LEU A 128 24.77 2.07 -4.21
CA LEU A 128 23.33 1.91 -4.09
C LEU A 128 22.97 1.80 -2.60
N ILE A 129 21.95 2.53 -2.18
CA ILE A 129 21.41 2.46 -0.83
C ILE A 129 20.02 1.81 -0.92
N PHE A 130 19.82 0.71 -0.21
CA PHE A 130 18.51 0.07 -0.13
C PHE A 130 17.62 0.85 0.83
N VAL A 131 16.33 0.93 0.52
CA VAL A 131 15.33 1.57 1.37
C VAL A 131 14.21 0.57 1.64
N GLU A 132 13.98 0.30 2.91
CA GLU A 132 12.95 -0.64 3.37
C GLU A 132 11.94 0.09 4.23
N VAL A 133 10.67 0.01 3.84
CA VAL A 133 9.57 0.61 4.59
C VAL A 133 8.78 -0.47 5.30
N THR A 134 8.68 -0.35 6.62
CA THR A 134 7.77 -1.19 7.42
C THR A 134 6.46 -0.44 7.65
N VAL A 135 5.35 -1.01 7.19
CA VAL A 135 4.03 -0.39 7.35
C VAL A 135 3.52 -0.63 8.77
N ARG A 136 3.36 0.44 9.54
CA ARG A 136 2.77 0.40 10.89
C ARG A 136 1.36 1.00 10.89
N ASP A 137 0.55 0.54 11.84
CA ASP A 137 -0.84 0.97 11.96
C ASP A 137 -0.93 2.49 12.27
N PRO A 138 -1.83 3.25 11.61
CA PRO A 138 -2.13 4.66 11.86
C PRO A 138 -2.36 5.07 13.33
N SER A 139 -2.69 4.11 14.19
CA SER A 139 -2.98 4.33 15.60
C SER A 139 -1.74 4.52 16.49
N ASP A 140 -0.55 4.08 16.06
CA ASP A 140 0.73 4.19 16.79
C ASP A 140 1.61 5.37 16.30
N PHE A 141 1.01 6.40 15.69
CA PHE A 141 1.78 7.47 15.05
C PHE A 141 2.45 8.43 16.05
N GLU A 142 3.76 8.25 16.21
CA GLU A 142 4.66 9.34 16.61
C GLU A 142 4.70 10.41 15.51
N SER A 143 4.85 11.67 15.91
CA SER A 143 4.82 12.83 15.02
C SER A 143 6.00 12.92 14.05
N ALA A 144 7.09 12.18 14.29
CA ALA A 144 8.27 12.14 13.44
C ALA A 144 8.57 10.70 12.98
N VAL A 145 8.87 10.53 11.70
CA VAL A 145 9.30 9.24 11.14
C VAL A 145 10.82 9.13 11.29
N ARG A 146 11.28 8.15 12.06
CA ARG A 146 12.72 7.92 12.25
C ARG A 146 13.27 6.99 11.15
N VAL A 147 14.30 7.46 10.47
CA VAL A 147 15.04 6.71 9.45
C VAL A 147 16.31 6.15 10.09
N ARG A 148 16.49 4.83 10.04
CA ARG A 148 17.65 4.15 10.60
C ARG A 148 18.59 3.65 9.53
N GLY A 149 19.88 3.90 9.70
CA GLY A 149 20.93 3.37 8.84
C GLY A 149 21.46 2.05 9.38
N GLU A 150 21.47 1.01 8.53
CA GLU A 150 22.00 -0.31 8.85
C GLU A 150 22.97 -0.78 7.76
N VAL A 151 24.02 -1.51 8.16
CA VAL A 151 24.91 -2.21 7.22
C VAL A 151 24.62 -3.70 7.32
N LEU A 152 23.96 -4.25 6.31
CA LEU A 152 23.66 -5.68 6.24
C LEU A 152 24.75 -6.44 5.49
N HIS A 153 25.02 -7.67 5.96
CA HIS A 153 26.02 -8.59 5.39
C HIS A 153 27.41 -7.96 5.20
N GLY A 154 27.76 -6.99 6.04
CA GLY A 154 29.05 -6.29 6.04
C GLY A 154 29.30 -5.35 4.85
N ARG A 155 28.36 -5.18 3.92
CA ARG A 155 28.57 -4.35 2.72
C ARG A 155 27.36 -3.57 2.20
N TYR A 156 26.13 -4.02 2.47
CA TYR A 156 24.94 -3.38 1.92
C TYR A 156 24.45 -2.28 2.85
N ARG A 157 24.38 -1.05 2.35
CA ARG A 157 23.81 0.09 3.06
C ARG A 157 22.30 0.05 2.93
N VAL A 158 21.59 -0.03 4.04
CA VAL A 158 20.13 -0.11 4.09
C VAL A 158 19.60 1.01 4.99
N LEU A 159 18.60 1.73 4.50
CA LEU A 159 17.81 2.68 5.28
C LEU A 159 16.47 2.02 5.61
N THR A 160 16.19 1.82 6.89
CA THR A 160 14.92 1.29 7.36
C THR A 160 14.09 2.42 7.95
N LEU A 161 12.80 2.48 7.59
CA LEU A 161 11.87 3.45 8.15
C LEU A 161 10.49 2.85 8.37
N ASP A 162 9.79 3.37 9.37
CA ASP A 162 8.41 3.02 9.66
C ASP A 162 7.46 4.06 9.06
N GLY A 163 6.34 3.63 8.48
CA GLY A 163 5.38 4.57 7.91
C GLY A 163 3.99 4.01 7.70
N SER A 164 3.03 4.87 7.34
CA SER A 164 1.61 4.48 7.15
C SER A 164 1.37 3.92 5.76
N SER A 165 2.17 4.34 4.79
CA SER A 165 2.14 3.82 3.43
C SER A 165 3.55 3.80 2.87
N ILE A 166 3.88 2.74 2.13
CA ILE A 166 5.16 2.62 1.44
C ILE A 166 5.39 3.82 0.51
N PRO A 167 4.43 4.23 -0.36
CA PRO A 167 4.68 5.31 -1.31
C PRO A 167 4.97 6.66 -0.65
N ASN A 168 4.23 7.02 0.41
CA ASN A 168 4.40 8.31 1.08
C ASN A 168 5.69 8.36 1.87
N SER A 169 6.06 7.24 2.49
CA SER A 169 7.31 7.13 3.25
C SER A 169 8.52 7.27 2.32
N LEU A 170 8.49 6.61 1.15
CA LEU A 170 9.53 6.78 0.13
C LEU A 170 9.57 8.22 -0.41
N ALA A 171 8.41 8.81 -0.73
CA ALA A 171 8.35 10.19 -1.22
C ALA A 171 8.91 11.19 -0.19
N ALA A 172 8.52 11.06 1.07
CA ALA A 172 9.01 11.90 2.15
C ALA A 172 10.52 11.74 2.37
N LEU A 173 11.05 10.51 2.32
CA LEU A 173 12.49 10.27 2.42
C LEU A 173 13.25 10.98 1.30
N LEU A 174 12.76 10.88 0.06
CA LEU A 174 13.39 11.51 -1.09
C LEU A 174 13.37 13.04 -1.02
N LEU A 175 12.29 13.63 -0.49
CA LEU A 175 12.19 15.07 -0.28
C LEU A 175 13.10 15.54 0.86
N CYS A 176 13.13 14.81 1.98
CA CYS A 176 14.02 15.07 3.11
C CYS A 176 15.49 15.04 2.68
N VAL A 177 15.92 13.97 2.01
CA VAL A 177 17.30 13.83 1.51
C VAL A 177 17.65 14.94 0.51
N ARG A 178 16.71 15.32 -0.36
CA ARG A 178 16.91 16.45 -1.28
C ARG A 178 17.10 17.75 -0.53
N ASP A 179 16.29 18.01 0.48
CA ASP A 179 16.34 19.27 1.24
C ASP A 179 17.61 19.37 2.09
N GLU A 180 18.13 18.24 2.60
CA GLU A 180 19.40 18.21 3.34
C GLU A 180 20.65 18.31 2.47
N THR A 181 20.62 17.72 1.27
CA THR A 181 21.82 17.60 0.41
C THR A 181 21.82 18.59 -0.76
N GLU A 182 20.70 19.25 -1.02
CA GLU A 182 20.41 20.03 -2.24
C GLU A 182 20.57 19.24 -3.56
N CYS A 183 20.83 17.93 -3.47
CA CYS A 183 20.96 17.01 -4.60
C CYS A 183 19.63 16.33 -4.90
N ARG A 184 19.41 15.95 -6.16
CA ARG A 184 18.20 15.21 -6.55
C ARG A 184 18.43 13.71 -6.39
N PRO A 185 17.74 13.03 -5.46
CA PRO A 185 17.86 11.60 -5.35
C PRO A 185 17.09 10.90 -6.47
N HIS A 186 17.62 9.74 -6.86
CA HIS A 186 17.01 8.80 -7.80
C HIS A 186 16.55 7.59 -7.00
N ILE A 187 15.32 7.13 -7.22
CA ILE A 187 14.82 5.88 -6.66
C ILE A 187 14.51 4.88 -7.76
N TYR A 188 14.92 3.64 -7.58
CA TYR A 188 14.69 2.52 -8.49
C TYR A 188 13.68 1.56 -7.86
N PHE A 189 12.63 1.26 -8.61
CA PHE A 189 11.64 0.25 -8.26
C PHE A 189 11.83 -0.98 -9.14
N GLU A 190 11.69 -2.14 -8.52
CA GLU A 190 11.64 -3.43 -9.22
C GLU A 190 10.19 -3.74 -9.61
N TRP A 191 9.97 -4.24 -10.82
CA TRP A 191 8.70 -4.86 -11.19
C TRP A 191 8.59 -6.21 -10.48
N THR A 192 7.69 -6.32 -9.50
CA THR A 192 7.34 -7.64 -8.96
C THR A 192 6.67 -8.42 -10.10
N GLU A 193 7.34 -9.46 -10.63
CA GLU A 193 6.73 -10.40 -11.58
C GLU A 193 5.58 -11.17 -10.89
N GLY A 194 4.40 -10.55 -10.90
CA GLY A 194 3.14 -11.14 -10.45
C GLY A 194 2.06 -10.92 -11.49
N SER A 195 1.02 -11.77 -11.51
CA SER A 195 -0.07 -11.62 -12.47
C SER A 195 -0.72 -10.22 -12.32
N PRO A 196 -0.84 -9.41 -13.38
CA PRO A 196 -1.38 -8.04 -13.31
C PRO A 196 -2.77 -7.96 -12.65
N PHE A 197 -3.56 -9.02 -12.78
CA PHE A 197 -4.89 -9.12 -12.19
C PHE A 197 -4.86 -9.26 -10.65
N ALA A 198 -3.91 -10.03 -10.10
CA ALA A 198 -3.75 -10.15 -8.64
C ALA A 198 -3.28 -8.83 -8.03
N GLN A 199 -2.39 -8.10 -8.73
CA GLN A 199 -1.90 -6.78 -8.32
C GLN A 199 -3.04 -5.74 -8.33
N PHE A 200 -3.88 -5.74 -9.36
CA PHE A 200 -5.04 -4.86 -9.47
C PHE A 200 -6.13 -5.18 -8.42
N LEU A 201 -6.33 -6.47 -8.10
CA LEU A 201 -7.25 -6.89 -7.05
C LEU A 201 -6.73 -6.50 -5.66
N ARG A 202 -5.41 -6.53 -5.45
CA ARG A 202 -4.75 -6.03 -4.23
C ARG A 202 -4.89 -4.51 -4.10
N PHE A 203 -4.73 -3.77 -5.21
CA PHE A 203 -5.02 -2.34 -5.26
C PHE A 203 -6.47 -2.03 -4.85
N PHE A 204 -7.44 -2.75 -5.43
CA PHE A 204 -8.86 -2.52 -5.15
C PHE A 204 -9.25 -2.87 -3.72
N LEU A 205 -8.69 -3.95 -3.16
CA LEU A 205 -9.04 -4.44 -1.81
C LEU A 205 -8.24 -3.76 -0.68
N PHE A 206 -6.97 -3.40 -0.93
CA PHE A 206 -6.05 -2.90 0.09
C PHE A 206 -5.51 -1.48 -0.17
N GLY A 207 -5.82 -0.86 -1.32
CA GLY A 207 -5.26 0.45 -1.70
C GLY A 207 -3.76 0.41 -2.01
N GLN A 208 -3.19 -0.78 -2.16
CA GLN A 208 -1.78 -1.01 -2.47
C GLN A 208 -1.67 -1.73 -3.81
N GLY A 209 -1.27 -0.99 -4.83
CA GLY A 209 -0.96 -1.56 -6.12
C GLY A 209 -0.38 -0.47 -6.99
N GLU A 210 0.89 -0.69 -7.34
CA GLU A 210 1.80 0.24 -8.00
C GLU A 210 2.39 1.32 -7.08
N VAL A 211 3.33 0.88 -6.21
CA VAL A 211 4.10 1.78 -5.33
C VAL A 211 4.81 2.87 -6.14
N ALA A 212 5.44 2.51 -7.26
CA ALA A 212 6.22 3.44 -8.08
C ALA A 212 5.41 4.63 -8.65
N PRO A 213 4.27 4.44 -9.36
CA PRO A 213 3.48 5.56 -9.86
C PRO A 213 2.80 6.35 -8.74
N VAL A 214 2.38 5.71 -7.65
CA VAL A 214 1.84 6.44 -6.49
C VAL A 214 2.93 7.31 -5.86
N THR A 215 4.15 6.80 -5.66
CA THR A 215 5.29 7.59 -5.17
C THR A 215 5.59 8.76 -6.12
N ARG A 216 5.58 8.53 -7.43
CA ARG A 216 5.78 9.59 -8.43
C ARG A 216 4.71 10.67 -8.35
N GLU A 217 3.46 10.29 -8.13
CA GLU A 217 2.34 11.22 -8.05
C GLU A 217 2.35 12.03 -6.76
N VAL A 218 2.66 11.38 -5.63
CA VAL A 218 2.88 12.05 -4.34
C VAL A 218 4.03 13.06 -4.44
N LEU A 219 5.15 12.68 -5.08
CA LEU A 219 6.26 13.60 -5.36
C LEU A 219 5.86 14.75 -6.31
N ARG A 220 4.92 14.50 -7.25
CA ARG A 220 4.44 15.52 -8.18
C ARG A 220 3.60 16.58 -7.49
N GLU A 221 2.74 16.16 -6.56
CA GLU A 221 1.90 17.05 -5.77
C GLU A 221 2.74 17.84 -4.75
N ALA A 222 3.68 17.18 -4.07
CA ALA A 222 4.53 17.81 -3.06
C ALA A 222 5.60 18.75 -3.63
N GLU A 223 6.19 18.42 -4.79
CA GLU A 223 7.16 19.27 -5.49
C GLU A 223 6.71 19.54 -6.94
N PRO A 224 6.03 20.67 -7.20
CA PRO A 224 5.61 21.05 -8.54
C PRO A 224 6.78 21.28 -9.50
N ASP A 225 7.94 21.73 -9.01
CA ASP A 225 9.10 22.02 -9.85
C ASP A 225 9.81 20.74 -10.32
N ARG A 226 9.74 20.49 -11.63
CA ARG A 226 10.40 19.34 -12.28
C ARG A 226 11.92 19.38 -12.16
N ALA A 227 12.54 20.54 -11.99
CA ALA A 227 13.98 20.65 -11.84
C ALA A 227 14.44 20.24 -10.43
N ARG A 228 13.58 20.32 -9.42
CA ARG A 228 13.89 19.95 -8.02
C ARG A 228 13.31 18.61 -7.59
N ARG A 229 12.34 18.08 -8.35
CA ARG A 229 11.69 16.81 -8.02
C ARG A 229 12.66 15.61 -8.06
N PRO A 230 12.65 14.72 -7.04
CA PRO A 230 13.31 13.42 -7.12
C PRO A 230 12.88 12.61 -8.34
N HIS A 231 13.79 11.78 -8.88
CA HIS A 231 13.49 10.93 -10.04
C HIS A 231 13.06 9.53 -9.60
N VAL A 232 11.97 9.06 -10.18
CA VAL A 232 11.45 7.69 -10.02
C VAL A 232 11.73 6.91 -11.30
N HIS A 233 12.52 5.85 -11.18
CA HIS A 233 12.79 4.89 -12.25
C HIS A 233 11.95 3.65 -12.01
N VAL A 234 11.26 3.20 -13.06
CA VAL A 234 10.47 1.98 -13.06
C VAL A 234 11.10 1.10 -14.13
N GLY A 235 11.75 0.01 -13.70
CA GLY A 235 12.28 -1.03 -14.58
C GLY A 235 11.21 -2.03 -14.94
#